data_AF-A0A844ZQE1-F1
#
_entry.id   AF-A0A844ZQE1-F1
#
_cell.length_a   1.000
_cell.length_b   1.000
_cell.length_c   1.000
_cell.angle_alpha   90.00
_cell.angle_beta   90.00
_cell.angle_gamma   90.00
#
_symmetry.space_group_name_H-M   'P 1'
#
loop_
_entity.id
_entity.type
_entity.pdbx_description
1 polymer ?
#
loop_
_entity_poly.entity_id
_entity_poly.type
_entity_poly.pdbx_seq_one_letter_code
_entity_poly.pdbx_strand_id
1 'polypeptide(L)'
;MDPEIAAWLGFVPWVIGGGIAIALAGVWASVHNTKLKIRNGYPLEGMWGQSLKPDMSSESMERVRLLTQENAALRAEVSSMKERMANVERIVTDSGFQLTHQIDRLRDSDEVN
;
A
#
# COMPACT_ATOMS: atom_id res chain seq x y z
N MET A 1 69.61 -6.33 -15.72
CA MET A 1 68.15 -6.38 -15.61
C MET A 1 67.62 -6.24 -17.00
N ASP A 2 66.86 -7.22 -17.48
CA ASP A 2 66.33 -7.19 -18.84
C ASP A 2 65.38 -5.99 -18.99
N PRO A 3 65.52 -5.17 -20.06
CA PRO A 3 64.78 -3.92 -20.21
C PRO A 3 63.26 -4.12 -20.25
N GLU A 4 62.79 -5.30 -20.64
CA GLU A 4 61.37 -5.65 -20.64
C GLU A 4 60.80 -5.77 -19.21
N ILE A 5 61.56 -6.33 -18.26
CA ILE A 5 61.11 -6.52 -16.87
C ILE A 5 60.94 -5.16 -16.17
N ALA A 6 61.81 -4.19 -16.46
CA ALA A 6 61.71 -2.83 -15.93
C ALA A 6 60.46 -2.11 -16.44
N ALA A 7 60.06 -2.34 -17.70
CA ALA A 7 58.82 -1.80 -18.25
C ALA A 7 57.58 -2.38 -17.54
N TRP A 8 57.53 -3.69 -17.32
CA TRP A 8 56.42 -4.34 -16.60
C TRP A 8 56.29 -3.88 -15.14
N LEU A 9 57.41 -3.68 -14.44
CA LEU A 9 57.41 -3.17 -13.06
C LEU A 9 56.80 -1.76 -12.93
N GLY A 10 56.90 -0.93 -13.98
CA GLY A 10 56.25 0.39 -14.01
C GLY A 10 54.72 0.33 -14.04
N PHE A 11 54.13 -0.75 -14.57
CA PHE A 11 52.68 -0.94 -14.64
C PHE A 11 52.08 -1.56 -13.38
N VAL A 12 52.90 -2.23 -12.55
CA VAL A 12 52.43 -2.93 -11.33
C VAL A 12 51.63 -2.02 -10.39
N PRO A 13 52.06 -0.79 -10.06
CA PRO A 13 51.30 0.09 -9.18
C PRO A 13 49.93 0.49 -9.75
N TRP A 14 49.85 0.68 -11.06
CA TRP A 14 48.61 1.01 -11.76
C TRP A 14 47.62 -0.15 -11.77
N VAL A 15 48.10 -1.38 -11.99
CA VAL A 15 47.26 -2.58 -11.94
C VAL A 15 46.73 -2.82 -10.52
N ILE A 16 47.58 -2.65 -9.51
CA ILE A 16 47.18 -2.80 -8.10
C ILE A 16 46.17 -1.71 -7.73
N GLY A 17 46.46 -0.45 -8.05
CA GLY A 17 45.55 0.67 -7.77
C GLY A 17 44.20 0.52 -8.47
N GLY A 18 44.22 0.12 -9.75
CA GLY A 18 43.01 -0.16 -10.53
C GLY A 18 42.18 -1.31 -9.95
N GLY A 19 42.83 -2.39 -9.54
CA GLY A 19 42.16 -3.52 -8.89
C GLY A 19 41.47 -3.13 -7.59
N ILE A 20 42.14 -2.34 -6.74
CA ILE A 20 41.55 -1.84 -5.48
C ILE A 20 40.36 -0.92 -5.76
N ALA A 21 40.49 0.00 -6.72
CA ALA A 21 39.41 0.92 -7.08
C ALA A 21 38.15 0.18 -7.56
N ILE A 22 38.31 -0.85 -8.40
CA ILE A 22 37.20 -1.67 -8.90
C ILE A 22 36.53 -2.45 -7.76
N ALA A 23 37.33 -3.01 -6.84
CA ALA A 23 36.79 -3.74 -5.69
C ALA A 23 35.94 -2.82 -4.79
N LEU A 24 36.43 -1.62 -4.49
CA LEU A 24 35.70 -0.63 -3.70
C LEU A 24 34.42 -0.15 -4.41
N ALA A 25 34.48 0.08 -5.71
CA ALA A 25 33.32 0.45 -6.51
C ALA A 25 32.25 -0.66 -6.52
N GLY A 26 32.67 -1.93 -6.61
CA GLY A 26 31.76 -3.08 -6.56
C GLY A 26 31.03 -3.21 -5.22
N VAL A 27 31.76 -3.06 -4.11
CA VAL A 27 31.17 -3.07 -2.76
C VAL A 27 30.20 -1.89 -2.59
N TRP A 28 30.59 -0.70 -3.03
CA TRP A 28 29.74 0.49 -2.94
C TRP A 28 28.47 0.34 -3.78
N ALA A 29 28.57 -0.16 -5.01
CA ALA A 29 27.43 -0.43 -5.88
C ALA A 29 26.47 -1.46 -5.26
N SER A 30 27.00 -2.52 -4.64
CA SER A 30 26.19 -3.53 -3.95
C SER A 30 25.41 -2.93 -2.77
N VAL A 31 26.07 -2.15 -1.91
CA VAL A 31 25.41 -1.49 -0.76
C VAL A 31 24.38 -0.48 -1.24
N HIS A 32 24.70 0.29 -2.28
CA HIS A 32 23.78 1.27 -2.85
C HIS A 32 22.52 0.61 -3.42
N ASN A 33 22.66 -0.49 -4.17
CA ASN A 33 21.52 -1.25 -4.69
C ASN A 33 20.65 -1.83 -3.57
N THR A 34 21.25 -2.40 -2.52
CA THR A 34 20.48 -2.89 -1.37
C THR A 34 19.74 -1.76 -0.66
N LYS A 35 20.36 -0.59 -0.50
CA LYS A 35 19.71 0.60 0.08
C LYS A 35 18.51 1.06 -0.74
N LEU A 36 18.61 1.06 -2.08
CA LEU A 36 17.50 1.40 -2.96
C LEU A 36 16.36 0.37 -2.88
N LYS A 37 16.69 -0.92 -2.85
CA LYS A 37 15.70 -2.01 -2.68
C LYS A 37 14.92 -1.88 -1.37
N ILE A 38 15.62 -1.58 -0.26
CA ILE A 38 15.00 -1.34 1.06
C ILE A 38 14.05 -0.15 1.01
N ARG A 39 14.49 0.99 0.45
CA ARG A 39 13.66 2.20 0.35
C ARG A 39 12.40 2.00 -0.49
N ASN A 40 12.49 1.15 -1.53
CA ASN A 40 11.37 0.86 -2.41
C ASN A 40 10.53 -0.34 -1.95
N GLY A 41 10.81 -0.92 -0.78
CA GLY A 41 10.00 -1.99 -0.20
C GLY A 41 10.14 -3.35 -0.90
N TYR A 42 11.19 -3.56 -1.68
CA TYR A 42 11.46 -4.89 -2.25
C TYR A 42 11.91 -5.85 -1.14
N PRO A 43 11.47 -7.12 -1.18
CA PRO A 43 11.94 -8.12 -0.22
C PRO A 43 13.46 -8.26 -0.35
N LEU A 44 14.15 -8.19 0.78
CA LEU A 44 15.58 -8.42 0.82
C LEU A 44 15.82 -9.91 0.59
N GLU A 45 16.46 -10.27 -0.51
CA GLU A 45 16.91 -11.63 -0.74
C GLU A 45 18.18 -11.88 0.08
N GLY A 46 18.17 -12.92 0.91
CA GLY A 46 19.38 -13.41 1.57
C GLY A 46 20.37 -13.99 0.55
N MET A 47 21.58 -14.32 1.00
CA MET A 47 22.67 -14.86 0.15
C MET A 47 22.31 -16.18 -0.58
N TRP A 48 21.14 -16.77 -0.29
CA TRP A 48 20.64 -18.02 -0.87
C TRP A 48 19.21 -17.90 -1.42
N GLY A 49 18.79 -16.70 -1.86
CA GLY A 49 17.50 -16.51 -2.56
C GLY A 49 16.26 -16.66 -1.68
N GLN A 50 16.43 -16.77 -0.36
CA GLN A 50 15.32 -16.69 0.59
C GLN A 50 14.92 -15.22 0.72
N SER A 51 13.68 -14.87 0.38
CA SER A 51 13.13 -13.56 0.73
C SER A 51 13.09 -13.46 2.25
N LEU A 52 13.95 -12.62 2.84
CA LEU A 52 13.72 -12.13 4.19
C LEU A 52 12.47 -11.25 4.11
N LYS A 53 11.31 -11.87 4.31
CA LYS A 53 10.14 -11.13 4.76
C LYS A 53 10.56 -10.50 6.09
N PRO A 54 10.38 -9.19 6.29
CA PRO A 54 10.51 -8.63 7.62
C PRO A 54 9.62 -9.49 8.50
N ASP A 55 10.24 -10.14 9.48
CA ASP A 55 9.52 -10.99 10.42
C ASP A 55 8.31 -10.18 10.90
N MET A 56 7.16 -10.83 10.97
CA MET A 56 5.92 -10.22 11.43
C MET A 56 6.18 -9.87 12.91
N SER A 57 6.84 -8.74 13.16
CA SER A 57 7.15 -8.28 14.50
C SER A 57 5.81 -8.25 15.23
N SER A 58 5.78 -8.72 16.48
CA SER A 58 4.55 -8.75 17.29
C SER A 58 3.76 -7.44 17.21
N GLU A 59 4.48 -6.31 17.10
CA GLU A 59 3.97 -4.97 16.88
C GLU A 59 3.25 -4.77 15.54
N SER A 60 3.75 -5.32 14.43
CA SER A 60 3.08 -5.27 13.12
C SER A 60 1.78 -6.09 13.12
N MET A 61 1.76 -7.25 13.76
CA MET A 61 0.54 -8.05 13.93
C MET A 61 -0.48 -7.35 14.83
N GLU A 62 -0.02 -6.68 15.89
CA GLU A 62 -0.86 -5.89 16.77
C GLU A 62 -1.50 -4.72 16.03
N ARG A 63 -0.73 -3.98 15.22
CA ARG A 63 -1.28 -2.92 14.35
C ARG A 63 -2.31 -3.45 13.38
N VAL A 64 -2.06 -4.59 12.73
CA VAL A 64 -3.02 -5.22 11.82
C VAL A 64 -4.30 -5.61 12.57
N ARG A 65 -4.18 -6.12 13.80
CA ARG A 65 -5.34 -6.46 14.65
C ARG A 65 -6.13 -5.22 15.06
N LEU A 66 -5.46 -4.11 15.41
CA LEU A 66 -6.12 -2.84 15.74
C LEU A 66 -6.84 -2.26 14.52
N LEU A 67 -6.17 -2.21 13.37
CA LEU A 67 -6.77 -1.75 12.11
C LEU A 67 -7.96 -2.61 11.68
N THR A 68 -7.90 -3.92 11.89
CA THR A 68 -9.01 -4.84 11.57
C THR A 68 -10.23 -4.54 12.45
N GLN A 69 -10.02 -4.24 13.73
CA GLN A 69 -11.09 -3.85 14.65
C GLN A 69 -11.71 -2.51 14.27
N GLU A 70 -10.88 -1.52 13.91
CA GLU A 70 -11.36 -0.21 13.44
C GLU A 70 -12.19 -0.35 12.15
N ASN A 71 -11.72 -1.16 11.20
CA ASN A 71 -12.47 -1.44 9.98
C ASN A 71 -13.81 -2.14 10.26
N ALA A 72 -13.87 -3.04 11.25
CA ALA A 72 -15.13 -3.68 11.66
C ALA A 72 -16.10 -2.66 12.27
N ALA A 73 -15.61 -1.74 13.11
CA ALA A 73 -16.42 -0.67 13.69
C ALA A 73 -16.94 0.30 12.62
N LEU A 74 -16.09 0.74 11.70
CA LEU A 74 -16.49 1.62 10.59
C LEU A 74 -17.52 0.95 9.69
N ARG A 75 -17.37 -0.35 9.40
CA ARG A 75 -18.37 -1.09 8.62
C ARG A 75 -19.72 -1.17 9.34
N ALA A 76 -19.72 -1.33 10.66
CA ALA A 76 -20.94 -1.30 11.45
C ALA A 76 -21.60 0.09 11.44
N GLU A 77 -20.81 1.16 11.57
CA GLU A 77 -21.31 2.54 11.49
C GLU A 77 -21.94 2.82 10.11
N VAL A 78 -21.24 2.47 9.03
CA VAL A 78 -21.76 2.60 7.66
C VAL A 78 -23.03 1.76 7.47
N SER A 79 -23.10 0.56 8.04
CA SER A 79 -24.31 -0.27 7.98
C SER A 79 -25.50 0.41 8.66
N SER A 80 -25.30 1.02 9.83
CA SER A 80 -26.35 1.77 10.53
C SER A 80 -26.83 2.99 9.75
N MET A 81 -25.90 3.70 9.10
CA MET A 81 -26.24 4.83 8.23
C MET A 81 -27.06 4.37 7.02
N LYS A 82 -26.72 3.22 6.43
CA LYS A 82 -27.49 2.62 5.32
C LYS A 82 -28.91 2.24 5.73
N GLU A 83 -29.09 1.62 6.90
CA GLU A 83 -30.43 1.26 7.40
C GLU A 83 -31.30 2.50 7.63
N ARG A 84 -30.72 3.57 8.17
CA ARG A 84 -31.41 4.86 8.31
C ARG A 84 -31.76 5.47 6.95
N MET A 85 -30.86 5.41 5.98
CA MET A 85 -31.11 5.90 4.63
C MET A 85 -32.25 5.13 3.96
N ALA A 86 -32.28 3.80 4.08
CA ALA A 86 -33.37 2.97 3.56
C ALA A 86 -34.72 3.30 4.24
N ASN A 87 -34.71 3.57 5.55
CA ASN A 87 -35.90 4.05 6.25
C ASN A 87 -36.37 5.41 5.75
N VAL A 88 -35.45 6.35 5.49
CA VAL A 88 -35.78 7.66 4.92
C VAL A 88 -36.36 7.51 3.51
N GLU A 89 -35.74 6.68 2.66
CA GLU A 89 -36.24 6.37 1.32
C GLU A 89 -37.68 5.85 1.38
N ARG A 90 -37.94 4.84 2.22
CA ARG A 90 -39.28 4.30 2.43
C ARG A 90 -40.28 5.36 2.87
N ILE A 91 -39.93 6.22 3.82
CA ILE A 91 -40.82 7.30 4.28
C ILE A 91 -41.15 8.23 3.12
N VAL A 92 -40.14 8.71 2.38
CA VAL A 92 -40.35 9.66 1.28
C VAL A 92 -41.18 9.04 0.15
N THR A 93 -40.91 7.78 -0.19
CA THR A 93 -41.65 7.08 -1.24
C THR A 93 -43.09 6.76 -0.80
N ASP A 94 -43.30 6.11 0.35
CA ASP A 94 -44.62 5.71 0.81
C ASP A 94 -45.51 6.93 1.12
N SER A 95 -44.96 7.98 1.75
CA SER A 95 -45.72 9.20 2.05
C SER A 95 -46.10 9.99 0.80
N GLY A 96 -45.25 10.00 -0.25
CA GLY A 96 -45.56 10.62 -1.53
C GLY A 96 -46.81 10.00 -2.18
N PHE A 97 -46.86 8.66 -2.29
CA PHE A 97 -48.03 7.97 -2.84
C PHE A 97 -49.28 8.14 -1.96
N GLN A 98 -49.13 8.07 -0.64
CA GLN A 98 -50.26 8.22 0.28
C GLN A 98 -50.85 9.64 0.21
N LEU A 99 -50.02 10.68 0.08
CA LEU A 99 -50.48 12.06 -0.04
C LEU A 99 -51.23 12.29 -1.36
N THR A 100 -50.69 11.83 -2.48
CA THR A 100 -51.36 11.94 -3.79
C THR A 100 -52.73 11.26 -3.76
N HIS A 101 -52.83 10.04 -3.23
CA HIS A 101 -54.12 9.35 -3.11
C HIS A 101 -55.11 10.02 -2.15
N GLN A 102 -54.63 10.76 -1.13
CA GLN A 102 -55.49 11.55 -0.26
C GLN A 102 -55.99 12.81 -0.97
N ILE A 103 -55.14 13.47 -1.76
CA ILE A 103 -55.51 14.64 -2.57
C ILE A 103 -56.57 14.27 -3.61
N ASP A 104 -56.38 13.17 -4.35
CA ASP A 104 -57.34 12.74 -5.37
C ASP A 104 -58.70 12.41 -4.75
N ARG A 105 -58.73 11.75 -3.59
CA ARG A 105 -59.98 11.48 -2.85
C ARG A 105 -60.70 12.75 -2.42
N LEU A 106 -59.99 13.77 -1.93
CA LEU A 106 -60.61 15.05 -1.57
C LEU A 106 -61.18 15.75 -2.81
N ARG A 107 -60.47 15.69 -3.93
CA ARG A 107 -60.90 16.30 -5.19
C ARG A 107 -62.15 15.63 -5.78
N ASP A 108 -62.23 14.30 -5.78
CA ASP A 108 -63.43 13.57 -6.18
C ASP A 108 -64.62 13.87 -5.25
N SER A 109 -64.36 14.06 -3.96
CA SER A 109 -65.41 14.40 -2.97
C SER A 109 -66.01 15.78 -3.21
N ASP A 110 -65.20 16.75 -3.62
CA ASP A 110 -65.64 18.11 -3.96
C ASP A 110 -66.40 18.16 -5.29
N GLU A 111 -66.09 17.30 -6.27
CA GLU A 111 -66.82 17.24 -7.55
C GLU A 111 -68.22 16.59 -7.43
N VAL A 112 -68.43 15.75 -6.43
CA VAL A 112 -69.69 15.01 -6.21
C VAL A 112 -70.71 15.81 -5.37
N ASN A 113 -70.31 16.96 -4.80
CA ASN A 113 -71.12 17.79 -3.91
C ASN A 113 -71.52 19.12 -4.58
#